data_AF-A0A3N5TYF9-F1
#
_entry.id   AF-A0A3N5TYF9-F1
#
_cell.length_a   1.000
_cell.length_b   1.000
_cell.length_c   1.000
_cell.angle_alpha   90.00
_cell.angle_beta   90.00
_cell.angle_gamma   90.00
#
_symmetry.space_group_name_H-M   'P 1'
#
loop_
_entity.id
_entity.type
_entity.pdbx_description
1 polymer ?
#
loop_
_entity_poly.entity_id
_entity_poly.type
_entity_poly.pdbx_seq_one_letter_code
_entity_poly.pdbx_strand_id
1 'polypeptide(L)'
;MNIKICLIIIASTFGLMIAGAVIVNILESNGTLKTLSPEGIAAIKWTYFILFCIMGFCLVPVVIRYFIFAQIKIGNGGHSLIKWLQASEQTVIYGFWCLFVIGLSIGLPVAVKQGFFK
;
A
#
# COMPACT_ATOMS: atom_id res chain seq x y z
N MET A 1 1.03 -15.95 3.73
CA MET A 1 1.30 -14.83 4.68
C MET A 1 0.23 -14.76 5.76
N ASN A 2 0.58 -14.39 7.00
CA ASN A 2 -0.38 -14.31 8.11
C ASN A 2 -1.18 -13.00 8.03
N ILE A 3 -2.52 -13.09 8.00
CA ILE A 3 -3.39 -11.90 7.86
C ILE A 3 -3.23 -10.92 9.03
N LYS A 4 -2.93 -11.41 10.24
CA LYS A 4 -2.69 -10.56 11.41
C LYS A 4 -1.46 -9.67 11.19
N ILE A 5 -0.41 -10.21 10.59
CA ILE A 5 0.80 -9.44 10.26
C ILE A 5 0.47 -8.36 9.24
N CYS A 6 -0.29 -8.67 8.18
CA CYS A 6 -0.71 -7.67 7.19
C CYS A 6 -1.55 -6.55 7.80
N LEU A 7 -2.50 -6.88 8.68
CA LEU A 7 -3.32 -5.89 9.37
C LEU A 7 -2.48 -4.99 10.28
N ILE A 8 -1.52 -5.55 11.01
CA ILE A 8 -0.58 -4.77 11.83
C ILE A 8 0.25 -3.84 10.93
N ILE A 9 0.78 -4.33 9.81
CA ILE A 9 1.56 -3.52 8.87
C ILE A 9 0.70 -2.39 8.31
N ILE A 10 -0.50 -2.67 7.82
CA ILE A 10 -1.42 -1.65 7.29
C ILE A 10 -1.74 -0.59 8.35
N ALA A 11 -2.12 -1.01 9.55
CA ALA A 11 -2.44 -0.09 10.64
C ALA A 11 -1.23 0.77 11.02
N SER A 12 -0.03 0.17 11.08
CA SER A 12 1.21 0.85 11.42
C SER A 12 1.63 1.84 10.33
N THR A 13 1.64 1.45 9.05
CA THR A 13 2.02 2.35 7.96
C THR A 13 1.01 3.47 7.79
N PHE A 14 -0.29 3.18 7.93
CA PHE A 14 -1.34 4.21 7.91
C PHE A 14 -1.19 5.20 9.06
N GLY A 15 -0.97 4.69 10.29
CA GLY A 15 -0.71 5.52 11.47
C GLY A 15 0.54 6.40 11.30
N LEU A 16 1.63 5.85 10.75
CA LEU A 16 2.85 6.59 10.45
C LEU A 16 2.62 7.69 9.41
N MET A 17 1.83 7.43 8.36
CA MET A 17 1.48 8.45 7.37
C MET A 17 0.65 9.58 7.98
N ILE A 18 -0.32 9.26 8.85
CA ILE A 18 -1.10 10.28 9.57
C ILE A 18 -0.21 11.10 10.50
N ALA A 19 0.61 10.44 11.34
CA ALA A 19 1.51 11.11 12.26
C ALA A 19 2.50 12.02 11.51
N GLY A 20 3.07 11.50 10.41
CA GLY A 20 3.92 12.28 9.52
C GLY A 20 3.19 13.51 8.96
N ALA A 21 1.91 13.40 8.61
CA ALA A 21 1.17 14.49 7.98
C ALA A 21 0.89 15.60 8.99
N VAL A 22 0.56 15.22 10.22
CA VAL A 22 0.43 16.14 11.35
C VAL A 22 1.75 16.86 11.61
N ILE A 23 2.88 16.14 11.65
CA ILE A 23 4.21 16.75 11.86
C ILE A 23 4.55 17.72 10.74
N VAL A 24 4.34 17.33 9.48
CA VAL A 24 4.58 18.18 8.31
C VAL A 24 3.74 19.46 8.38
N ASN A 25 2.45 19.36 8.71
CA ASN A 25 1.58 20.53 8.88
C ASN A 25 2.04 21.46 10.00
N ILE A 26 2.51 20.91 11.13
CA ILE A 26 3.06 21.71 12.23
C ILE A 26 4.34 22.43 11.77
N LEU A 27 5.25 21.73 11.09
CA LEU A 27 6.49 22.32 10.54
C LEU A 27 6.21 23.40 9.49
N GLU A 28 5.16 23.21 8.69
CA GLU A 28 4.70 24.20 7.71
C GLU A 28 4.15 25.45 8.42
N SER A 29 3.31 25.27 9.44
CA SER A 29 2.74 26.37 10.23
C SER A 29 3.79 27.20 10.95
N ASN A 30 4.89 26.58 11.38
CA ASN A 30 6.02 27.25 12.04
C ASN A 30 7.01 27.90 11.04
N GLY A 31 6.76 27.79 9.72
CA GLY A 31 7.66 28.30 8.69
C GLY A 31 8.97 27.51 8.52
N THR A 32 9.23 26.53 9.37
CA THR A 32 10.42 25.67 9.34
C THR A 32 10.48 24.85 8.06
N LEU A 33 9.34 24.52 7.45
CA LEU A 33 9.30 23.75 6.21
C LEU A 33 9.95 24.48 5.02
N LYS A 34 9.96 25.83 5.02
CA LYS A 34 10.65 26.64 4.01
C LYS A 34 12.17 26.63 4.16
N THR A 35 12.67 26.20 5.32
CA THR A 35 14.12 26.09 5.59
C THR A 35 14.69 24.71 5.23
N LEU A 36 13.83 23.73 4.92
CA LEU A 36 14.25 22.42 4.44
C LEU A 36 14.85 22.55 3.03
N SER A 37 15.96 21.87 2.81
CA SER A 37 16.54 21.73 1.48
C SER A 37 15.57 20.96 0.56
N PRO A 38 15.66 21.14 -0.77
CA PRO A 38 14.90 20.34 -1.74
C PRO A 38 15.07 18.83 -1.53
N GLU A 39 16.26 18.41 -1.08
CA GLU A 39 16.57 17.02 -0.73
C GLU A 39 15.74 16.52 0.46
N GLY A 40 15.49 17.37 1.46
CA GLY A 40 14.64 17.04 2.60
C GLY A 40 13.18 16.81 2.21
N ILE A 41 12.65 17.64 1.31
CA ILE A 41 11.29 17.49 0.78
C ILE A 41 11.19 16.20 -0.05
N ALA A 42 12.19 15.94 -0.90
CA ALA A 42 12.28 14.71 -1.67
C ALA A 42 12.29 13.46 -0.77
N ALA A 43 13.05 13.48 0.33
CA ALA A 43 13.12 12.37 1.29
C ALA A 43 11.77 12.08 1.97
N ILE A 44 11.01 13.12 2.32
CA ILE A 44 9.65 12.99 2.85
C ILE A 44 8.75 12.32 1.80
N LYS A 45 8.72 12.83 0.56
CA LYS A 45 7.91 12.25 -0.52
C LYS A 45 8.25 10.77 -0.75
N TRP A 46 9.53 10.40 -0.76
CA TRP A 46 9.96 9.02 -0.88
C TRP A 46 9.51 8.15 0.28
N THR A 47 9.56 8.66 1.50
CA THR A 47 9.13 7.93 2.69
C THR A 47 7.63 7.63 2.62
N TYR A 48 6.80 8.61 2.27
CA TYR A 48 5.37 8.40 2.06
C TYR A 48 5.08 7.39 0.94
N PHE A 49 5.82 7.48 -0.17
CA PHE A 49 5.66 6.55 -1.28
C PHE A 49 6.01 5.11 -0.89
N ILE A 50 7.07 4.91 -0.13
CA ILE A 50 7.47 3.59 0.39
C ILE A 50 6.40 3.05 1.34
N LEU A 51 5.93 3.86 2.30
CA LEU A 51 4.86 3.47 3.23
C LEU A 51 3.56 3.10 2.48
N PHE A 52 3.20 3.88 1.46
CA PHE A 52 2.07 3.60 0.58
C PHE A 52 2.24 2.27 -0.16
N CYS A 53 3.42 2.00 -0.72
CA CYS A 53 3.69 0.73 -1.39
C CYS A 53 3.56 -0.45 -0.41
N ILE A 54 4.21 -0.37 0.76
CA ILE A 54 4.14 -1.42 1.80
C ILE A 54 2.67 -1.70 2.18
N MET A 55 1.88 -0.64 2.38
CA MET A 55 0.45 -0.75 2.65
C MET A 55 -0.30 -1.44 1.50
N GLY A 56 -0.06 -1.01 0.25
CA GLY A 56 -0.70 -1.58 -0.94
C GLY A 56 -0.43 -3.08 -1.10
N PHE A 57 0.81 -3.52 -0.96
CA PHE A 57 1.17 -4.94 -1.03
C PHE A 57 0.52 -5.77 0.10
N CYS A 58 0.45 -5.22 1.32
CA CYS A 58 -0.21 -5.88 2.44
C CYS A 58 -1.74 -5.90 2.33
N LEU A 59 -2.34 -4.95 1.61
CA LEU A 59 -3.79 -4.85 1.44
C LEU A 59 -4.36 -5.99 0.57
N VAL A 60 -3.64 -6.39 -0.48
CA VAL A 60 -4.05 -7.47 -1.41
C VAL A 60 -4.52 -8.75 -0.70
N PRO A 61 -3.72 -9.40 0.16
CA PRO A 61 -4.13 -10.63 0.85
C PRO A 61 -5.27 -10.41 1.83
N VAL A 62 -5.36 -9.22 2.45
CA VAL A 62 -6.47 -8.88 3.36
C VAL A 62 -7.79 -8.82 2.58
N VAL A 63 -7.79 -8.10 1.45
CA VAL A 63 -8.98 -7.92 0.61
C VAL A 63 -9.41 -9.24 -0.01
N ILE A 64 -8.49 -10.03 -0.57
CA ILE A 64 -8.83 -11.33 -1.18
C ILE A 64 -9.46 -12.27 -0.15
N ARG A 65 -8.86 -12.39 1.03
CA ARG A 65 -9.39 -13.26 2.10
C ARG A 65 -10.73 -12.78 2.63
N TYR A 66 -10.87 -11.48 2.82
CA TYR A 66 -12.13 -10.90 3.24
C TYR A 66 -13.23 -11.12 2.19
N PHE A 67 -12.90 -10.95 0.91
CA PHE A 67 -13.82 -11.23 -0.19
C PHE A 67 -14.27 -12.70 -0.20
N ILE A 68 -13.33 -13.65 -0.14
CA ILE A 68 -13.64 -15.08 -0.08
C ILE A 68 -14.53 -15.38 1.14
N PHE A 69 -14.16 -14.87 2.32
CA PHE A 69 -14.93 -15.04 3.55
C PHE A 69 -16.37 -14.51 3.41
N ALA A 70 -16.53 -13.29 2.87
CA ALA A 70 -17.83 -12.69 2.65
C ALA A 70 -18.68 -13.51 1.67
N GLN A 71 -18.09 -14.00 0.58
CA GLN A 71 -18.77 -14.85 -0.41
C GLN A 71 -19.22 -16.18 0.18
N ILE A 72 -18.41 -16.81 1.04
CA ILE A 72 -18.82 -18.01 1.76
C ILE A 72 -20.00 -17.70 2.69
N LYS A 73 -19.91 -16.60 3.45
CA LYS A 73 -20.93 -16.20 4.43
C LYS A 73 -22.30 -15.96 3.80
N ILE A 74 -22.36 -15.45 2.57
CA ILE A 74 -23.62 -15.24 1.83
C ILE A 74 -24.12 -16.49 1.07
N GLY A 75 -23.45 -17.65 1.21
CA GLY A 75 -23.86 -18.91 0.59
C GLY A 75 -23.22 -19.22 -0.78
N ASN A 76 -22.37 -18.33 -1.31
CA ASN A 76 -21.72 -18.52 -2.62
C ASN A 76 -20.50 -19.44 -2.58
N GLY A 77 -20.19 -20.07 -1.44
CA GLY A 77 -19.07 -20.99 -1.30
C GLY A 77 -19.12 -22.20 -2.24
N GLY A 78 -20.31 -22.57 -2.71
CA GLY A 78 -20.52 -23.64 -3.69
C GLY A 78 -20.08 -23.28 -5.12
N HIS A 79 -20.00 -21.99 -5.45
CA HIS A 79 -19.76 -21.49 -6.79
C HIS A 79 -18.33 -21.81 -7.26
N SER A 80 -18.18 -22.29 -8.49
CA SER A 80 -16.89 -22.78 -9.03
C SER A 80 -15.77 -21.74 -8.94
N LEU A 81 -16.07 -20.47 -9.20
CA LEU A 81 -15.10 -19.37 -9.07
C LEU A 81 -14.61 -19.17 -7.63
N ILE A 82 -15.50 -19.24 -6.64
CA ILE A 82 -15.15 -19.05 -5.23
C ILE A 82 -14.34 -20.23 -4.72
N LYS A 83 -14.67 -21.46 -5.13
CA LYS A 83 -13.86 -22.66 -4.85
C LYS A 83 -12.47 -22.58 -5.45
N TRP A 84 -12.37 -22.12 -6.70
CA TRP A 84 -11.08 -21.92 -7.35
C TRP A 84 -10.24 -20.86 -6.62
N LEU A 85 -10.85 -19.73 -6.24
CA LEU A 85 -10.19 -18.68 -5.46
C LEU A 85 -9.69 -19.17 -4.10
N GLN A 86 -10.47 -20.02 -3.41
CA GLN A 86 -10.04 -20.67 -2.17
C GLN A 86 -8.83 -21.59 -2.39
N ALA A 87 -8.87 -22.42 -3.44
CA ALA A 87 -7.79 -23.36 -3.76
C ALA A 87 -6.51 -22.65 -4.25
N SER A 88 -6.65 -21.52 -4.94
CA SER A 88 -5.55 -20.79 -5.59
C SER A 88 -5.22 -19.45 -4.91
N GLU A 89 -5.64 -19.25 -3.66
CA GLU A 89 -5.55 -17.95 -2.96
C GLU A 89 -4.14 -17.34 -3.04
N GLN A 90 -3.10 -18.14 -2.73
CA GLN A 90 -1.71 -17.65 -2.77
C GLN A 90 -1.26 -17.29 -4.18
N THR A 91 -1.64 -18.08 -5.19
CA THR A 91 -1.32 -17.79 -6.60
C THR A 91 -1.95 -16.47 -7.04
N VAL A 92 -3.19 -16.20 -6.63
CA VAL A 92 -3.87 -14.94 -6.93
C VAL A 92 -3.17 -13.77 -6.24
N ILE A 93 -2.80 -13.91 -4.96
CA ILE A 93 -2.04 -12.89 -4.23
C ILE A 93 -0.72 -12.57 -4.95
N TYR A 94 0.05 -13.59 -5.33
CA TYR A 94 1.29 -13.40 -6.07
C TYR A 94 1.06 -12.77 -7.45
N GLY A 95 -0.02 -13.15 -8.14
CA GLY A 95 -0.39 -12.52 -9.41
C GLY A 95 -0.61 -11.00 -9.27
N PHE A 96 -1.34 -10.57 -8.25
CA PHE A 96 -1.52 -9.14 -7.96
C PHE A 96 -0.21 -8.45 -7.56
N TRP A 97 0.64 -9.10 -6.77
CA TRP A 97 1.95 -8.56 -6.43
C TRP A 97 2.85 -8.39 -7.64
N CYS A 98 2.90 -9.37 -8.54
CA CYS A 98 3.63 -9.24 -9.80
C CYS A 98 3.09 -8.08 -10.64
N LEU A 99 1.77 -7.92 -10.73
CA LEU A 99 1.16 -6.79 -11.43
C LEU A 99 1.56 -5.45 -10.81
N PHE A 100 1.58 -5.35 -9.48
CA PHE A 100 2.05 -4.15 -8.77
C PHE A 100 3.52 -3.87 -9.04
N VAL A 101 4.39 -4.88 -9.00
CA VAL A 101 5.82 -4.73 -9.31
C VAL A 101 6.03 -4.28 -10.75
N ILE A 102 5.29 -4.84 -11.72
CA ILE A 102 5.35 -4.42 -13.13
C ILE A 102 4.89 -2.97 -13.26
N GLY A 103 3.75 -2.62 -12.67
CA GLY A 103 3.22 -1.26 -12.67
C GLY A 103 4.20 -0.25 -12.07
N LEU A 104 4.82 -0.59 -10.93
CA LEU A 104 5.86 0.22 -10.29
C LEU A 104 7.11 0.35 -11.16
N SER A 105 7.54 -0.74 -11.81
CA SER A 105 8.73 -0.74 -12.68
C SER A 105 8.56 0.17 -13.89
N ILE A 106 7.33 0.36 -14.37
CA ILE A 106 7.01 1.26 -15.49
C ILE A 106 6.75 2.69 -14.99
N GLY A 107 5.91 2.83 -13.96
CA GLY A 107 5.45 4.13 -13.46
C GLY A 107 6.51 4.90 -12.68
N LEU A 108 7.34 4.21 -11.89
CA LEU A 108 8.33 4.87 -11.03
C LEU A 108 9.39 5.65 -11.83
N PRO A 109 10.01 5.09 -12.89
CA PRO A 109 10.96 5.85 -13.70
C PRO A 109 10.32 7.08 -14.37
N VAL A 110 9.06 6.98 -14.81
CA VAL A 110 8.34 8.10 -15.42
C VAL A 110 8.07 9.20 -14.39
N ALA A 111 7.57 8.84 -13.20
CA ALA A 111 7.32 9.78 -12.11
C ALA A 111 8.60 10.49 -11.65
N VAL A 112 9.72 9.77 -11.55
CA VAL A 112 11.03 10.34 -11.22
C VAL A 112 11.49 11.31 -12.31
N LYS A 113 11.38 10.94 -13.60
CA LYS A 113 11.76 11.82 -14.73
C LYS A 113 10.93 13.11 -14.78
N GLN A 114 9.64 13.02 -14.45
CA GLN A 114 8.73 14.18 -14.41
C GLN A 114 8.91 15.04 -13.15
N GLY A 115 9.82 14.67 -12.24
CA GLY A 115 10.12 15.46 -11.06
C GLY A 115 9.10 15.33 -9.93
N PHE A 116 8.29 14.26 -9.90
CA PHE A 116 7.31 14.03 -8.83
C PHE A 116 7.97 14.05 -7.44
N PHE A 117 9.16 13.46 -7.34
CA PHE A 117 9.96 13.37 -6.11
C PHE A 117 10.98 14.52 -5.94
N LYS A 118 10.99 15.52 -6.83
CA LYS A 118 11.82 16.73 -6.68
C LYS A 118 11.11 17.78 -5.82
#